data_AF-A0A5F1YFP1-F1
#
_entry.id   AF-A0A5F1YFP1-F1
#
_cell.length_a   1.000
_cell.length_b   1.000
_cell.length_c   1.000
_cell.angle_alpha   90.00
_cell.angle_beta   90.00
_cell.angle_gamma   90.00
#
_symmetry.space_group_name_H-M   'P 1'
#
loop_
_entity.id
_entity.type
_entity.pdbx_description
1 polymer ?
#
loop_
_entity_poly.entity_id
_entity_poly.type
_entity_poly.pdbx_seq_one_letter_code
_entity_poly.pdbx_strand_id
1 'polypeptide(L)'
;MKSKPYKRRFLIFGILILLKFVLPVHALSGPFTDLGNGMIEDVGSGLIWQKCSRGQGTTVCSTPAASTSNWNTALSYCGSLGLNGRTWRLPSVKELTSIVDYGKTGGKYNPTVTVINPIINGVYFPDTAYAYYWTSTSGISTGTSPNVGHLYDPREYTGTDNNDIAYTIPINTKYRSMAYIVDFRMGGVIEFPKASSAYVRCVSGP
;
A
#
# COMPACT_ATOMS: atom_id res chain seq x y z
N MET A 1 66.89 18.84 50.80
CA MET A 1 66.71 18.52 49.36
C MET A 1 65.22 18.27 49.12
N LYS A 2 64.59 19.04 48.23
CA LYS A 2 63.14 19.09 47.96
C LYS A 2 62.65 17.84 47.21
N SER A 3 61.45 17.34 47.52
CA SER A 3 60.38 17.15 46.51
C SER A 3 59.04 16.71 47.14
N LYS A 4 57.96 17.31 46.63
CA LYS A 4 56.56 17.35 47.11
C LYS A 4 55.75 16.06 46.86
N PRO A 5 54.58 15.89 47.52
CA PRO A 5 53.71 14.73 47.37
C PRO A 5 52.93 14.72 46.05
N TYR A 6 52.84 13.55 45.41
CA TYR A 6 52.12 13.34 44.15
C TYR A 6 50.61 13.10 44.41
N LYS A 7 49.80 14.15 44.19
CA LYS A 7 48.34 14.05 44.10
C LYS A 7 47.95 13.43 42.75
N ARG A 8 47.43 12.20 42.76
CA ARG A 8 46.86 11.59 41.54
C ARG A 8 45.39 11.98 41.42
N ARG A 9 45.12 12.76 40.37
CA ARG A 9 43.84 13.39 40.06
C ARG A 9 42.76 12.34 39.79
N PHE A 10 41.59 12.55 40.39
CA PHE A 10 40.33 11.87 40.08
C PHE A 10 40.00 12.16 38.61
N LEU A 11 40.14 11.16 37.74
CA LEU A 11 39.71 11.27 36.35
C LEU A 11 38.20 11.01 36.33
N ILE A 12 37.42 12.07 36.24
CA ILE A 12 35.98 12.00 36.01
C ILE A 12 35.80 11.36 34.62
N PHE A 13 35.46 10.07 34.59
CA PHE A 13 34.94 9.43 33.40
C PHE A 13 33.57 10.06 33.13
N GLY A 14 33.56 11.08 32.28
CA GLY A 14 32.33 11.63 31.72
C GLY A 14 31.60 10.52 30.98
N ILE A 15 30.56 9.98 31.61
CA ILE A 15 29.63 9.08 30.97
C ILE A 15 28.87 9.93 29.94
N LEU A 16 29.34 9.90 28.69
CA LEU A 16 28.55 10.24 27.53
C LEU A 16 27.42 9.22 27.44
N ILE A 17 26.34 9.44 28.20
CA ILE A 17 25.04 8.85 27.90
C ILE A 17 24.59 9.56 26.61
N LEU A 18 25.08 9.08 25.47
CA LEU A 18 24.33 9.16 24.23
C LEU A 18 23.07 8.37 24.50
N LEU A 19 22.03 9.07 25.00
CA LEU A 19 20.67 8.59 24.93
C LEU A 19 20.45 8.38 23.44
N LYS A 20 20.62 7.12 23.02
CA LYS A 20 20.10 6.63 21.76
C LYS A 20 18.58 6.72 21.86
N PHE A 21 18.05 7.93 21.76
CA PHE A 21 16.79 8.14 21.10
C PHE A 21 17.04 7.75 19.64
N VAL A 22 17.09 6.44 19.40
CA VAL A 22 16.62 5.91 18.14
C VAL A 22 15.15 6.30 18.16
N LEU A 23 14.83 7.47 17.62
CA LEU A 23 13.49 7.69 17.13
C LEU A 23 13.25 6.50 16.20
N PRO A 24 12.28 5.61 16.47
CA PRO A 24 11.91 4.64 15.47
C PRO A 24 11.53 5.50 14.27
N VAL A 25 12.27 5.34 13.18
CA VAL A 25 11.82 5.80 11.88
C VAL A 25 10.51 5.04 11.68
N HIS A 26 9.40 5.72 11.96
CA HIS A 26 8.09 5.10 11.85
C HIS A 26 7.96 4.65 10.40
N ALA A 27 7.73 3.36 10.22
CA ALA A 27 7.53 2.78 8.90
C ALA A 27 6.42 3.55 8.19
N LEU A 28 6.60 3.84 6.90
CA LEU A 28 5.63 4.58 6.07
C LEU A 28 4.29 3.82 5.86
N SER A 29 4.11 2.66 6.51
CA SER A 29 2.86 1.90 6.64
C SER A 29 2.77 1.28 8.04
N GLY A 30 1.63 1.41 8.72
CA GLY A 30 1.41 0.88 10.09
C GLY A 30 1.71 1.90 11.21
N PRO A 31 1.93 1.47 12.46
CA PRO A 31 2.21 0.11 12.92
C PRO A 31 1.03 -0.86 12.84
N PHE A 32 1.31 -2.12 12.50
CA PHE A 32 0.30 -3.17 12.33
C PHE A 32 0.38 -4.22 13.44
N THR A 33 -0.77 -4.81 13.78
CA THR A 33 -0.91 -5.95 14.68
C THR A 33 -1.77 -7.02 14.01
N ASP A 34 -1.30 -8.26 13.96
CA ASP A 34 -2.13 -9.39 13.52
C ASP A 34 -3.00 -9.88 14.68
N LEU A 35 -4.32 -9.87 14.48
CA LEU A 35 -5.28 -10.33 15.49
C LEU A 35 -5.50 -11.86 15.47
N GLY A 36 -4.83 -12.59 14.56
CA GLY A 36 -4.87 -14.05 14.47
C GLY A 36 -6.17 -14.63 13.91
N ASN A 37 -7.17 -13.79 13.64
CA ASN A 37 -8.51 -14.16 13.17
C ASN A 37 -8.80 -13.68 11.74
N GLY A 38 -7.75 -13.42 10.96
CA GLY A 38 -7.85 -12.91 9.58
C GLY A 38 -8.02 -11.40 9.48
N MET A 39 -7.83 -10.69 10.59
CA MET A 39 -7.82 -9.24 10.65
C MET A 39 -6.44 -8.71 11.04
N ILE A 40 -6.06 -7.61 10.42
CA ILE A 40 -4.87 -6.84 10.74
C ILE A 40 -5.32 -5.48 11.27
N GLU A 41 -4.94 -5.15 12.49
CA GLU A 41 -5.16 -3.82 13.05
C GLU A 41 -4.04 -2.89 12.60
N ASP A 42 -4.40 -1.74 12.03
CA ASP A 42 -3.51 -0.60 11.84
C ASP A 42 -3.68 0.33 13.04
N VAL A 43 -2.76 0.23 13.99
CA VAL A 43 -2.80 0.96 15.26
C VAL A 43 -2.65 2.47 15.03
N GLY A 44 -2.00 2.88 13.94
CA GLY A 44 -1.80 4.30 13.63
C GLY A 44 -3.08 5.00 13.17
N SER A 45 -3.93 4.31 12.40
CA SER A 45 -5.17 4.87 11.85
C SER A 45 -6.44 4.43 12.59
N GLY A 46 -6.37 3.36 13.40
CA GLY A 46 -7.53 2.71 13.99
C GLY A 46 -8.34 1.87 12.98
N LEU A 47 -7.80 1.67 11.77
CA LEU A 47 -8.43 0.83 10.75
C LEU A 47 -8.13 -0.64 11.00
N ILE A 48 -9.08 -1.49 10.64
CA ILE A 48 -8.96 -2.93 10.63
C ILE A 48 -9.02 -3.41 9.18
N TRP A 49 -7.97 -4.10 8.75
CA TRP A 49 -7.82 -4.61 7.40
C TRP A 49 -8.14 -6.11 7.34
N GLN A 50 -8.73 -6.53 6.24
CA GLN A 50 -8.78 -7.94 5.89
C GLN A 50 -7.35 -8.42 5.66
N LYS A 51 -6.93 -9.53 6.28
CA LYS A 51 -5.56 -10.08 6.16
C LYS A 51 -5.26 -10.65 4.77
N CYS A 52 -6.20 -11.36 4.19
CA CYS A 52 -6.06 -11.93 2.84
C CYS A 52 -6.92 -11.18 1.82
N SER A 53 -6.50 -11.19 0.56
CA SER A 53 -7.28 -10.58 -0.53
C SER A 53 -8.52 -11.43 -0.84
N ARG A 54 -9.51 -10.83 -1.52
CA ARG A 54 -10.68 -11.55 -2.02
C ARG A 54 -10.29 -12.82 -2.79
N GLY A 55 -10.92 -13.94 -2.47
CA GLY A 55 -10.68 -15.25 -3.10
C GLY A 55 -9.63 -16.10 -2.37
N GLN A 56 -8.86 -15.52 -1.46
CA GLN A 56 -7.95 -16.25 -0.56
C GLN A 56 -8.67 -16.72 0.70
N GLY A 57 -7.99 -17.54 1.51
CA GLY A 57 -8.46 -17.96 2.82
C GLY A 57 -8.56 -16.80 3.83
N THR A 58 -8.95 -17.09 5.07
CA THR A 58 -9.12 -16.05 6.10
C THR A 58 -7.82 -15.71 6.84
N THR A 59 -7.11 -16.73 7.32
CA THR A 59 -5.85 -16.59 8.06
C THR A 59 -4.63 -17.04 7.26
N VAL A 60 -4.84 -17.94 6.30
CA VAL A 60 -3.85 -18.46 5.35
C VAL A 60 -4.17 -17.89 3.97
N CYS A 61 -3.29 -17.03 3.45
CA CYS A 61 -3.55 -16.31 2.20
C CYS A 61 -3.05 -17.06 0.95
N SER A 62 -2.23 -18.10 1.10
CA SER A 62 -1.64 -18.82 -0.03
C SER A 62 -2.62 -19.70 -0.81
N THR A 63 -3.73 -20.13 -0.19
CA THR A 63 -4.71 -21.04 -0.81
C THR A 63 -6.14 -20.77 -0.32
N PRO A 64 -7.14 -20.60 -1.22
CA PRO A 64 -7.01 -20.49 -2.68
C PRO A 64 -6.27 -19.21 -3.10
N ALA A 65 -5.95 -19.08 -4.39
CA ALA A 65 -5.31 -17.88 -4.91
C ALA A 65 -6.26 -16.68 -4.89
N ALA A 66 -5.69 -15.47 -4.84
CA ALA A 66 -6.47 -14.24 -4.94
C ALA A 66 -7.23 -14.15 -6.26
N SER A 67 -8.42 -13.56 -6.21
CA SER A 67 -9.33 -13.40 -7.34
C SER A 67 -9.61 -11.92 -7.59
N THR A 68 -9.66 -11.55 -8.86
CA THR A 68 -10.00 -10.19 -9.28
C THR A 68 -11.51 -10.05 -9.50
N SER A 69 -12.00 -8.82 -9.52
CA SER A 69 -13.37 -8.50 -9.92
C SER A 69 -13.48 -7.09 -10.47
N ASN A 70 -14.62 -6.78 -11.09
CA ASN A 70 -14.98 -5.41 -11.40
C ASN A 70 -15.30 -4.59 -10.13
N TRP A 71 -15.38 -3.27 -10.29
CA TRP A 71 -15.53 -2.33 -9.18
C TRP A 71 -16.84 -2.50 -8.40
N ASN A 72 -17.96 -2.74 -9.11
CA ASN A 72 -19.25 -2.97 -8.47
C ASN A 72 -19.25 -4.25 -7.64
N THR A 73 -18.69 -5.34 -8.16
CA THR A 73 -18.53 -6.60 -7.43
C THR A 73 -17.59 -6.44 -6.24
N ALA A 74 -16.55 -5.60 -6.33
CA ALA A 74 -15.65 -5.31 -5.22
C ALA A 74 -16.39 -4.58 -4.07
N LEU A 75 -17.23 -3.60 -4.39
CA LEU A 75 -18.08 -2.91 -3.42
C LEU A 75 -19.03 -3.89 -2.74
N SER A 76 -19.75 -4.70 -3.51
CA SER A 76 -20.69 -5.69 -2.97
C SER A 76 -19.98 -6.74 -2.11
N TYR A 77 -18.80 -7.21 -2.53
CA TYR A 77 -18.01 -8.16 -1.76
C TYR A 77 -17.63 -7.60 -0.40
N CYS A 78 -17.05 -6.39 -0.34
CA CYS A 78 -16.70 -5.82 0.95
C CYS A 78 -17.93 -5.51 1.80
N GLY A 79 -19.02 -5.00 1.20
CA GLY A 79 -20.26 -4.71 1.94
C GLY A 79 -20.98 -5.95 2.49
N SER A 80 -20.70 -7.14 1.97
CA SER A 80 -21.30 -8.42 2.42
C SER A 80 -20.34 -9.32 3.18
N LEU A 81 -19.09 -8.89 3.40
CA LEU A 81 -18.08 -9.67 4.09
C LEU A 81 -18.47 -9.85 5.57
N GLY A 82 -18.79 -11.07 5.98
CA GLY A 82 -19.17 -11.41 7.36
C GLY A 82 -17.99 -11.71 8.29
N LEU A 83 -16.79 -11.19 8.02
CA LEU A 83 -15.59 -11.53 8.78
C LEU A 83 -15.64 -10.92 10.19
N ASN A 84 -15.64 -11.80 11.20
CA ASN A 84 -15.69 -11.46 12.63
C ASN A 84 -16.81 -10.46 13.01
N GLY A 85 -17.95 -10.52 12.32
CA GLY A 85 -19.13 -9.71 12.64
C GLY A 85 -18.98 -8.19 12.45
N ARG A 86 -17.94 -7.74 11.73
CA ARG A 86 -17.72 -6.32 11.47
C ARG A 86 -18.44 -5.85 10.21
N THR A 87 -18.69 -4.55 10.13
CA THR A 87 -19.07 -3.89 8.87
C THR A 87 -17.81 -3.60 8.07
N TRP A 88 -17.75 -4.17 6.87
CA TRP A 88 -16.62 -4.01 5.96
C TRP A 88 -17.01 -3.13 4.79
N ARG A 89 -16.03 -2.41 4.25
CA ARG A 89 -16.17 -1.56 3.07
C ARG A 89 -14.93 -1.64 2.21
N LEU A 90 -15.11 -1.26 0.95
CA LEU A 90 -13.98 -1.04 0.05
C LEU A 90 -13.23 0.23 0.53
N PRO A 91 -11.90 0.18 0.69
CA PRO A 91 -11.13 1.30 1.24
C PRO A 91 -11.16 2.49 0.28
N SER A 92 -11.17 3.70 0.80
CA SER A 92 -10.87 4.90 0.02
C SER A 92 -9.43 4.87 -0.48
N VAL A 93 -9.13 5.72 -1.46
CA VAL A 93 -7.77 5.84 -2.00
C VAL A 93 -6.75 6.20 -0.92
N LYS A 94 -7.12 7.08 0.02
CA LYS A 94 -6.22 7.51 1.12
C LYS A 94 -5.86 6.34 2.04
N GLU A 95 -6.86 5.51 2.35
CA GLU A 95 -6.67 4.36 3.24
C GLU A 95 -5.86 3.27 2.54
N LEU A 96 -6.17 2.95 1.28
CA LEU A 96 -5.42 1.91 0.58
C LEU A 96 -3.97 2.34 0.30
N THR A 97 -3.74 3.63 0.08
CA THR A 97 -2.39 4.17 -0.03
C THR A 97 -1.66 4.16 1.32
N SER A 98 -2.33 4.23 2.47
CA SER A 98 -1.66 4.24 3.79
C SER A 98 -0.99 2.91 4.16
N ILE A 99 -1.34 1.81 3.48
CA ILE A 99 -0.68 0.51 3.65
C ILE A 99 0.47 0.27 2.66
N VAL A 100 0.73 1.25 1.78
CA VAL A 100 1.89 1.23 0.87
C VAL A 100 3.15 1.58 1.64
N ASP A 101 4.14 0.69 1.57
CA ASP A 101 5.46 0.87 2.15
C ASP A 101 6.42 1.42 1.09
N TYR A 102 6.50 2.74 0.98
CA TYR A 102 7.41 3.42 0.04
C TYR A 102 8.90 3.26 0.39
N GLY A 103 9.23 2.67 1.55
CA GLY A 103 10.59 2.21 1.86
C GLY A 103 10.95 0.93 1.12
N LYS A 104 9.97 0.19 0.59
CA LYS A 104 10.18 -0.99 -0.24
C LYS A 104 10.32 -0.59 -1.70
N THR A 105 11.26 -1.24 -2.37
CA THR A 105 11.32 -1.21 -3.83
C THR A 105 10.45 -2.33 -4.37
N GLY A 106 9.46 -1.96 -5.17
CA GLY A 106 8.71 -2.92 -5.97
C GLY A 106 9.69 -3.55 -6.94
N GLY A 107 9.51 -4.85 -7.21
CA GLY A 107 10.46 -5.65 -7.96
C GLY A 107 11.16 -4.88 -9.08
N LYS A 108 12.44 -4.55 -8.88
CA LYS A 108 13.24 -3.92 -9.92
C LYS A 108 13.51 -4.98 -10.97
N TYR A 109 13.26 -4.68 -12.24
CA TYR A 109 13.70 -5.54 -13.33
C TYR A 109 15.23 -5.71 -13.22
N ASN A 110 15.65 -6.89 -12.81
CA ASN A 110 17.03 -7.34 -12.88
C ASN A 110 17.03 -8.55 -13.82
N PRO A 111 17.85 -8.56 -14.88
CA PRO A 111 17.89 -9.64 -15.87
C PRO A 111 18.30 -11.00 -15.29
N THR A 112 18.74 -11.08 -14.03
CA THR A 112 19.20 -12.31 -13.38
C THR A 112 18.22 -12.85 -12.34
N VAL A 113 17.40 -11.99 -11.71
CA VAL A 113 16.39 -12.40 -10.70
C VAL A 113 15.24 -11.40 -10.71
N THR A 114 14.03 -11.86 -11.05
CA THR A 114 12.81 -11.07 -10.89
C THR A 114 12.18 -11.37 -9.53
N VAL A 115 12.41 -10.52 -8.53
CA VAL A 115 11.68 -10.59 -7.25
C VAL A 115 10.44 -9.70 -7.37
N ILE A 116 9.28 -10.28 -7.70
CA ILE A 116 7.99 -9.56 -7.75
C ILE A 116 7.37 -9.45 -6.36
N ASN A 117 7.79 -8.46 -5.59
CA ASN A 117 7.21 -8.19 -4.27
C ASN A 117 6.32 -6.95 -4.31
N PRO A 118 5.06 -7.04 -3.86
CA PRO A 118 4.24 -5.85 -3.68
C PRO A 118 4.89 -4.96 -2.61
N ILE A 119 4.83 -3.64 -2.80
CA ILE A 119 5.39 -2.65 -1.88
C ILE A 119 4.47 -2.39 -0.69
N ILE A 120 4.08 -3.46 0.00
CA ILE A 120 3.34 -3.43 1.25
C ILE A 120 3.99 -4.38 2.27
N ASN A 121 3.56 -4.35 3.52
CA ASN A 121 4.11 -5.24 4.54
C ASN A 121 3.63 -6.69 4.38
N GLY A 122 4.41 -7.53 3.68
CA GLY A 122 4.11 -8.95 3.46
C GLY A 122 4.06 -9.83 4.72
N VAL A 123 4.53 -9.36 5.89
CA VAL A 123 4.33 -10.08 7.15
C VAL A 123 2.86 -10.01 7.58
N TYR A 124 2.23 -8.84 7.45
CA TYR A 124 0.84 -8.62 7.81
C TYR A 124 -0.13 -8.86 6.64
N PHE A 125 0.34 -8.67 5.41
CA PHE A 125 -0.42 -8.89 4.18
C PHE A 125 0.24 -9.95 3.29
N PRO A 126 0.33 -11.21 3.75
CA PRO A 126 0.99 -12.27 3.00
C PRO A 126 0.24 -12.60 1.70
N ASP A 127 0.98 -13.14 0.73
CA ASP A 127 0.46 -13.55 -0.59
C ASP A 127 -0.37 -12.47 -1.31
N THR A 128 -0.08 -11.20 -1.07
CA THR A 128 -0.66 -10.09 -1.81
C THR A 128 -0.16 -10.12 -3.25
N ALA A 129 -1.06 -9.95 -4.21
CA ALA A 129 -0.71 -9.92 -5.61
C ALA A 129 0.13 -8.67 -5.95
N TYR A 130 1.17 -8.83 -6.77
CA TYR A 130 1.94 -7.74 -7.36
C TYR A 130 1.11 -7.04 -8.47
N ALA A 131 0.07 -6.30 -8.09
CA ALA A 131 -0.95 -5.79 -9.01
C ALA A 131 -1.75 -4.61 -8.43
N TYR A 132 -2.83 -4.27 -9.13
CA TYR A 132 -3.78 -3.21 -8.79
C TYR A 132 -4.82 -3.66 -7.78
N TYR A 133 -5.13 -2.80 -6.80
CA TYR A 133 -6.18 -3.02 -5.83
C TYR A 133 -7.23 -1.91 -5.89
N TRP A 134 -8.51 -2.31 -5.87
CA TRP A 134 -9.64 -1.39 -5.94
C TRP A 134 -9.78 -0.49 -4.71
N THR A 135 -10.16 0.76 -4.95
CA THR A 135 -10.63 1.70 -3.91
C THR A 135 -12.11 2.04 -4.12
N SER A 136 -12.80 2.51 -3.10
CA SER A 136 -14.17 3.06 -3.19
C SER A 136 -14.22 4.47 -3.75
N THR A 137 -13.07 5.13 -3.91
CA THR A 137 -13.00 6.48 -4.47
C THR A 137 -13.30 6.41 -5.96
N SER A 138 -14.49 6.88 -6.36
CA SER A 138 -14.84 7.04 -7.76
C SER A 138 -14.00 8.14 -8.40
N GLY A 139 -13.83 8.08 -9.72
CA GLY A 139 -13.31 9.21 -10.49
C GLY A 139 -14.22 10.45 -10.36
N ILE A 140 -13.75 11.56 -10.93
CA ILE A 140 -14.44 12.86 -10.91
C ILE A 140 -15.90 12.70 -11.37
N SER A 141 -16.83 13.37 -10.69
CA SER A 141 -18.28 13.17 -10.87
C SER A 141 -18.81 13.57 -12.26
N THR A 142 -18.11 14.47 -12.94
CA THR A 142 -18.55 15.06 -14.22
C THR A 142 -17.38 15.23 -15.18
N GLY A 143 -17.70 15.20 -16.47
CA GLY A 143 -16.73 15.35 -17.54
C GLY A 143 -16.31 14.05 -18.19
N THR A 144 -15.38 14.21 -19.13
CA THR A 144 -14.88 13.17 -20.01
C THR A 144 -13.38 13.40 -20.16
N SER A 145 -12.59 12.33 -20.24
CA SER A 145 -11.18 12.41 -20.59
C SER A 145 -11.00 13.26 -21.85
N PRO A 146 -10.09 14.25 -21.86
CA PRO A 146 -9.82 15.09 -23.01
C PRO A 146 -9.56 14.27 -24.27
N ASN A 147 -10.06 14.74 -25.40
CA ASN A 147 -9.64 14.27 -26.72
C ASN A 147 -8.34 14.99 -27.08
N VAL A 148 -7.25 14.58 -26.44
CA VAL A 148 -5.92 15.00 -26.88
C VAL A 148 -5.55 14.10 -28.06
N GLY A 149 -5.64 14.66 -29.26
CA GLY A 149 -4.87 14.14 -30.38
C GLY A 149 -3.41 14.01 -29.94
N HIS A 150 -2.73 12.97 -30.44
CA HIS A 150 -1.43 12.43 -30.00
C HIS A 150 -0.23 13.42 -29.92
N LEU A 151 -0.45 14.73 -30.07
CA LEU A 151 0.56 15.78 -30.17
C LEU A 151 0.72 16.64 -28.92
N TYR A 152 -0.13 16.49 -27.88
CA TYR A 152 0.02 17.16 -26.58
C TYR A 152 -0.62 16.31 -25.46
N ASP A 153 -0.24 15.04 -25.37
CA ASP A 153 -0.55 14.25 -24.17
C ASP A 153 0.54 14.54 -23.11
N PRO A 154 0.20 15.02 -21.90
CA PRO A 154 1.17 15.21 -20.81
C PRO A 154 1.90 13.92 -20.36
N ARG A 155 1.67 12.79 -21.02
CA ARG A 155 2.40 11.51 -20.90
C ARG A 155 3.93 11.57 -21.06
N GLU A 156 4.52 12.66 -21.54
CA GLU A 156 5.98 12.70 -21.73
C GLU A 156 6.78 12.88 -20.43
N TYR A 157 6.13 13.09 -19.28
CA TYR A 157 6.83 13.24 -18.00
C TYR A 157 6.36 12.24 -16.95
N THR A 158 6.60 10.94 -17.15
CA THR A 158 6.97 9.94 -16.12
C THR A 158 6.86 8.52 -16.66
N GLY A 159 7.99 7.94 -17.09
CA GLY A 159 8.10 6.52 -17.38
C GLY A 159 8.97 6.23 -18.59
N THR A 160 10.24 5.91 -18.35
CA THR A 160 11.07 5.22 -19.34
C THR A 160 10.90 3.71 -19.13
N ASP A 161 10.75 2.99 -20.24
CA ASP A 161 10.87 1.54 -20.44
C ASP A 161 9.58 0.69 -20.34
N ASN A 162 8.99 0.42 -21.52
CA ASN A 162 8.18 -0.76 -21.90
C ASN A 162 6.93 -1.16 -21.08
N ASN A 163 6.52 -0.39 -20.06
CA ASN A 163 5.31 -0.62 -19.26
C ASN A 163 4.19 0.42 -19.49
N ASP A 164 4.37 1.36 -20.42
CA ASP A 164 3.51 2.55 -20.60
C ASP A 164 2.11 2.30 -21.16
N ILE A 165 1.81 1.08 -21.62
CA ILE A 165 0.44 0.73 -22.04
C ILE A 165 -0.53 0.59 -20.87
N ALA A 166 -0.06 0.55 -19.62
CA ALA A 166 -0.91 0.35 -18.44
C ALA A 166 -1.69 1.60 -17.99
N TYR A 167 -1.27 2.81 -18.36
CA TYR A 167 -1.79 4.07 -17.79
C TYR A 167 -2.60 4.92 -18.79
N THR A 168 -3.01 4.33 -19.92
CA THR A 168 -3.76 5.05 -20.95
C THR A 168 -5.27 5.04 -20.67
N ILE A 169 -5.84 6.19 -20.30
CA ILE A 169 -7.29 6.39 -20.26
C ILE A 169 -7.79 6.49 -21.71
N PRO A 170 -8.79 5.70 -22.13
CA PRO A 170 -9.32 5.82 -23.48
C PRO A 170 -9.93 7.21 -23.72
N ILE A 171 -9.72 7.75 -24.94
CA ILE A 171 -10.27 9.04 -25.35
C ILE A 171 -11.80 9.03 -25.19
N ASN A 172 -12.37 10.17 -24.77
CA ASN A 172 -13.80 10.33 -24.57
C ASN A 172 -14.42 9.40 -23.49
N THR A 173 -13.60 8.86 -22.58
CA THR A 173 -14.11 8.08 -21.44
C THR A 173 -14.73 8.99 -20.38
N LYS A 174 -15.94 8.66 -19.94
CA LYS A 174 -16.64 9.41 -18.89
C LYS A 174 -15.97 9.17 -17.53
N TYR A 175 -15.70 10.22 -16.76
CA TYR A 175 -15.04 10.05 -15.45
C TYR A 175 -15.89 9.24 -14.47
N ARG A 176 -17.23 9.31 -14.56
CA ARG A 176 -18.13 8.46 -13.74
C ARG A 176 -17.98 6.96 -13.98
N SER A 177 -17.43 6.54 -15.13
CA SER A 177 -17.12 5.12 -15.43
C SER A 177 -15.73 4.70 -14.94
N MET A 178 -15.00 5.60 -14.25
CA MET A 178 -13.68 5.35 -13.69
C MET A 178 -13.74 5.31 -12.16
N ALA A 179 -12.84 4.58 -11.54
CA ALA A 179 -12.55 4.60 -10.11
C ALA A 179 -11.04 4.49 -9.88
N TYR A 180 -10.56 4.94 -8.72
CA TYR A 180 -9.14 4.86 -8.43
C TYR A 180 -8.73 3.45 -7.99
N ILE A 181 -7.57 3.01 -8.44
CA ILE A 181 -6.86 1.86 -7.88
C ILE A 181 -5.55 2.34 -7.24
N VAL A 182 -5.03 1.54 -6.32
CA VAL A 182 -3.64 1.66 -5.84
C VAL A 182 -2.81 0.54 -6.45
N ASP A 183 -1.68 0.89 -7.04
CA ASP A 183 -0.75 -0.04 -7.66
C ASP A 183 0.31 -0.47 -6.64
N PHE A 184 0.21 -1.70 -6.12
CA PHE A 184 1.20 -2.23 -5.19
C PHE A 184 2.52 -2.62 -5.84
N ARG A 185 2.69 -2.42 -7.15
CA ARG A 185 3.97 -2.61 -7.85
C ARG A 185 4.90 -1.43 -7.66
N MET A 186 4.36 -0.22 -7.49
CA MET A 186 5.14 1.02 -7.41
C MET A 186 4.55 2.11 -6.51
N GLY A 187 3.37 1.89 -5.93
CA GLY A 187 2.72 2.82 -4.99
C GLY A 187 1.94 3.95 -5.65
N GLY A 188 1.70 3.83 -6.95
CA GLY A 188 0.96 4.81 -7.74
C GLY A 188 -0.54 4.71 -7.53
N VAL A 189 -1.23 5.83 -7.74
CA VAL A 189 -2.69 5.92 -7.81
C VAL A 189 -3.07 6.27 -9.22
N ILE A 190 -3.97 5.50 -9.82
CA ILE A 190 -4.43 5.74 -11.20
C ILE A 190 -5.95 5.61 -11.29
N GLU A 191 -6.55 6.31 -12.25
CA GLU A 191 -7.92 6.05 -12.65
C GLU A 191 -7.99 4.78 -13.50
N PHE A 192 -8.96 3.92 -13.20
CA PHE A 192 -9.15 2.64 -13.86
C PHE A 192 -10.63 2.41 -14.21
N PRO A 193 -10.97 1.86 -15.39
CA PRO A 193 -12.37 1.63 -15.77
C PRO A 193 -13.07 0.68 -14.81
N LYS A 194 -14.25 1.07 -14.31
CA LYS A 194 -15.04 0.28 -13.34
C LYS A 194 -15.41 -1.13 -13.84
N ALA A 195 -15.44 -1.33 -15.16
CA ALA A 195 -15.71 -2.62 -15.79
C ALA A 195 -14.49 -3.57 -15.82
N SER A 196 -13.28 -3.04 -15.66
CA SER A 196 -12.04 -3.83 -15.63
C SER A 196 -11.92 -4.63 -14.35
N SER A 197 -11.00 -5.60 -14.32
CA SER A 197 -10.78 -6.44 -13.13
C SER A 197 -9.54 -6.00 -12.35
N ALA A 198 -9.67 -5.87 -11.03
CA ALA A 198 -8.55 -5.65 -10.10
C ALA A 198 -8.76 -6.43 -8.80
N TYR A 199 -7.73 -6.53 -7.97
CA TYR A 199 -7.78 -7.22 -6.69
C TYR A 199 -8.53 -6.40 -5.64
N VAL A 200 -8.97 -7.06 -4.57
CA VAL A 200 -9.80 -6.45 -3.54
C VAL A 200 -9.28 -6.83 -2.17
N ARG A 201 -9.14 -5.82 -1.29
CA ARG A 201 -8.88 -5.96 0.14
C ARG A 201 -9.81 -5.01 0.87
N CYS A 202 -10.57 -5.53 1.81
CA CYS A 202 -11.55 -4.72 2.54
C CYS A 202 -10.94 -4.10 3.79
N VAL A 203 -11.56 -2.99 4.22
CA VAL A 203 -11.25 -2.29 5.47
C VAL A 203 -12.52 -2.14 6.30
N SER A 204 -12.36 -2.03 7.60
CA SER A 204 -13.39 -1.77 8.59
C SER A 204 -12.82 -0.78 9.62
N GLY A 205 -13.66 0.03 10.25
CA GLY A 205 -13.20 1.09 11.13
C GLY A 205 -13.99 2.38 10.90
N PRO A 206 -13.61 3.47 11.57
CA PRO A 206 -14.28 4.76 11.46
C PRO A 206 -14.38 5.30 10.02
#